data_AF-A0A532VBN9-F1
#
_entry.id   AF-A0A532VBN9-F1
#
_cell.length_a   1.000
_cell.length_b   1.000
_cell.length_c   1.000
_cell.angle_alpha   90.00
_cell.angle_beta   90.00
_cell.angle_gamma   90.00
#
_symmetry.space_group_name_H-M   'P 1'
#
loop_
_entity.id
_entity.type
_entity.pdbx_description
1 polymer ?
#
loop_
_entity_poly.entity_id
_entity_poly.type
_entity_poly.pdbx_seq_one_letter_code
_entity_poly.pdbx_strand_id
1 'polypeptide(L)'
;MAEGIIVAGENITTILWLIQWLNDWGILILAGAAFLAPYWVARALKKYYRPKLDIEFKDELPYCRHEESKGYRRSYYCHFVVVNSGLSQADDCEAVLEKIWWAGDQEESLEWQEHPNWIPVNLKWSAEEENLMRACFKTIYPGGRRYFCDIARVWEKEGAEFKFETSWTFISQSTFRTKGKHKIQVSVYSKNAAKVTKKFIINWYGAYSDGPEEMQELLKVKMLCKNQ
;
A
#
# COMPACT_ATOMS: atom_id res chain seq x y z
N MET A 1 82.53 -41.13 -6.22
CA MET A 1 81.67 -40.11 -6.85
C MET A 1 80.26 -40.66 -6.99
N ALA A 2 79.44 -40.63 -5.92
CA ALA A 2 78.02 -41.02 -5.99
C ALA A 2 77.19 -40.58 -4.76
N GLU A 3 77.46 -39.40 -4.17
CA GLU A 3 76.72 -38.93 -2.96
C GLU A 3 76.01 -37.58 -3.18
N GLY A 4 75.63 -37.26 -4.42
CA GLY A 4 75.10 -35.93 -4.78
C GLY A 4 73.61 -35.81 -5.10
N ILE A 5 72.80 -36.87 -5.04
CA ILE A 5 71.45 -36.88 -5.68
C ILE A 5 70.27 -36.99 -4.67
N ILE A 6 70.51 -37.33 -3.40
CA ILE A 6 69.42 -37.71 -2.47
C ILE A 6 68.67 -36.50 -1.86
N VAL A 7 69.24 -35.29 -1.86
CA VAL A 7 68.63 -34.11 -1.22
C VAL A 7 67.50 -33.48 -2.06
N ALA A 8 67.32 -33.88 -3.32
CA ALA A 8 66.28 -33.31 -4.20
C ALA A 8 64.87 -33.91 -3.99
N GLY A 9 64.75 -35.10 -3.39
CA GLY A 9 63.49 -35.84 -3.31
C GLY A 9 62.49 -35.32 -2.27
N GLU A 10 62.97 -34.88 -1.10
CA GLU A 10 62.11 -34.42 0.00
C GLU A 10 61.43 -33.06 -0.28
N ASN A 11 62.05 -32.23 -1.12
CA ASN A 11 61.47 -30.96 -1.54
C ASN A 11 60.33 -31.12 -2.55
N ILE A 12 60.28 -32.23 -3.31
CA ILE A 12 59.24 -32.42 -4.34
C ILE A 12 57.91 -32.84 -3.71
N THR A 13 57.94 -33.72 -2.70
CA THR A 13 56.71 -34.22 -2.05
C THR A 13 55.99 -33.13 -1.25
N THR A 14 56.74 -32.24 -0.60
CA THR A 14 56.20 -31.09 0.13
C THR A 14 55.54 -30.08 -0.81
N ILE A 15 56.14 -29.82 -1.98
CA ILE A 15 55.55 -28.97 -3.02
C ILE A 15 54.25 -29.58 -3.56
N LEU A 16 54.23 -30.88 -3.87
CA LEU A 16 53.03 -31.57 -4.36
C LEU A 16 51.88 -31.54 -3.34
N TRP A 17 52.17 -31.73 -2.05
CA TRP A 17 51.20 -31.62 -0.97
C TRP A 17 50.60 -30.22 -0.87
N LEU A 18 51.43 -29.19 -0.98
CA LEU A 18 50.98 -27.80 -0.91
C LEU A 18 50.08 -27.44 -2.10
N ILE A 19 50.40 -27.94 -3.30
CA ILE A 19 49.55 -27.77 -4.49
C ILE A 19 48.19 -28.47 -4.30
N GLN A 20 48.18 -29.71 -3.83
CA GLN A 20 46.94 -30.46 -3.58
C GLN A 20 46.06 -29.75 -2.54
N TRP A 21 46.66 -29.31 -1.44
CA TRP A 21 45.97 -28.59 -0.39
C TRP A 21 45.35 -27.28 -0.91
N LEU A 22 46.11 -26.49 -1.68
CA LEU A 22 45.59 -25.26 -2.29
C LEU A 22 44.43 -25.55 -3.26
N ASN A 23 44.51 -26.63 -4.04
CA ASN A 23 43.45 -27.06 -4.94
C ASN A 23 42.18 -27.44 -4.17
N ASP A 24 42.31 -28.22 -3.09
CA ASP A 24 41.20 -28.65 -2.25
C ASP A 24 40.48 -27.45 -1.60
N TRP A 25 41.23 -26.44 -1.11
CA TRP A 25 40.64 -25.20 -0.61
C TRP A 25 39.95 -24.38 -1.70
N GLY A 26 40.54 -24.30 -2.89
CA GLY A 26 39.91 -23.67 -4.05
C GLY A 26 38.56 -24.33 -4.38
N ILE A 27 38.51 -25.66 -4.39
CA ILE A 27 37.28 -26.42 -4.61
C ILE A 27 36.24 -26.14 -3.51
N LEU A 28 36.65 -26.15 -2.24
CA LEU A 28 35.74 -25.87 -1.12
C LEU A 28 35.18 -24.44 -1.17
N ILE A 29 35.99 -23.44 -1.52
CA ILE A 29 35.54 -22.05 -1.67
C ILE A 29 34.57 -21.92 -2.84
N LEU A 30 34.87 -22.52 -3.99
CA LEU A 30 33.99 -22.51 -5.16
C LEU A 30 32.67 -23.23 -4.88
N ALA A 31 32.70 -24.37 -4.19
CA ALA A 31 31.50 -25.10 -3.78
C ALA A 31 30.66 -24.26 -2.79
N GLY A 32 31.31 -23.63 -1.81
CA GLY A 32 30.64 -22.73 -0.87
C GLY A 32 30.01 -21.52 -1.57
N ALA A 33 30.73 -20.91 -2.51
CA ALA A 33 30.21 -19.80 -3.33
C ALA A 33 29.04 -20.26 -4.22
N ALA A 34 29.14 -21.42 -4.87
CA ALA A 34 28.05 -21.98 -5.68
C ALA A 34 26.79 -22.26 -4.87
N PHE A 35 26.93 -22.63 -3.59
CA PHE A 35 25.79 -22.86 -2.70
C PHE A 35 25.18 -21.55 -2.17
N LEU A 36 26.01 -20.56 -1.83
CA LEU A 36 25.57 -19.28 -1.26
C LEU A 36 25.11 -18.26 -2.31
N ALA A 37 25.69 -18.28 -3.51
CA ALA A 37 25.39 -17.31 -4.55
C ALA A 37 23.91 -17.27 -4.95
N PRO A 38 23.20 -18.40 -5.16
CA PRO A 38 21.76 -18.38 -5.46
C PRO A 38 20.94 -17.70 -4.36
N TYR A 39 21.28 -17.92 -3.08
CA TYR A 39 20.60 -17.29 -1.95
C TYR A 39 20.81 -15.77 -1.93
N TRP A 40 22.05 -15.32 -2.07
CA TRP A 40 22.38 -13.89 -2.07
C TRP A 40 21.80 -13.17 -3.30
N VAL A 41 21.88 -13.79 -4.48
CA VAL A 41 21.28 -13.28 -5.72
C VAL A 41 19.77 -13.18 -5.55
N ALA A 42 19.08 -14.22 -5.07
CA ALA A 42 17.64 -14.16 -4.83
C ALA A 42 17.25 -13.06 -3.84
N ARG A 43 18.01 -12.87 -2.77
CA ARG A 43 17.79 -11.81 -1.77
C ARG A 43 18.02 -10.41 -2.38
N ALA A 44 19.08 -10.23 -3.16
CA ALA A 44 19.39 -8.99 -3.85
C ALA A 44 18.32 -8.64 -4.88
N LEU A 45 17.92 -9.60 -5.71
CA LEU A 45 16.85 -9.44 -6.70
C LEU A 45 15.53 -9.09 -6.01
N LYS A 46 15.13 -9.79 -4.93
CA LYS A 46 13.91 -9.46 -4.19
C LYS A 46 13.91 -8.04 -3.64
N LYS A 47 15.08 -7.55 -3.18
CA LYS A 47 15.21 -6.17 -2.69
C LYS A 47 15.17 -5.15 -3.83
N TYR A 48 15.86 -5.43 -4.94
CA TYR A 48 15.97 -4.53 -6.08
C TYR A 48 14.63 -4.40 -6.83
N TYR A 49 13.95 -5.52 -7.07
CA TYR A 49 12.67 -5.58 -7.77
C TYR A 49 11.47 -5.35 -6.85
N ARG A 50 11.64 -4.92 -5.59
CA ARG A 50 10.52 -4.76 -4.65
C ARG A 50 9.46 -3.78 -5.19
N PRO A 51 8.16 -4.08 -5.06
CA PRO A 51 7.11 -3.13 -5.41
C PRO A 51 7.21 -1.86 -4.56
N LYS A 52 6.87 -0.72 -5.16
CA LYS A 52 6.86 0.58 -4.48
C LYS A 52 5.49 1.19 -4.66
N LEU A 53 4.64 0.97 -3.67
CA LEU A 53 3.32 1.56 -3.64
C LEU A 53 3.41 3.04 -3.25
N ASP A 54 2.53 3.86 -3.79
CA ASP A 54 2.22 5.19 -3.29
C ASP A 54 0.71 5.43 -3.38
N ILE A 55 0.23 6.36 -2.57
CA ILE A 55 -1.16 6.81 -2.55
C ILE A 55 -1.19 8.26 -3.03
N GLU A 56 -1.94 8.48 -4.09
CA GLU A 56 -2.16 9.77 -4.74
C GLU A 56 -3.61 10.20 -4.54
N PHE A 57 -3.82 11.50 -4.35
CA PHE A 57 -5.16 12.10 -4.29
C PHE A 57 -5.11 13.53 -4.77
N LYS A 58 -6.13 13.93 -5.51
CA LYS A 58 -6.36 15.32 -5.93
C LYS A 58 -7.85 15.60 -5.89
N ASP A 59 -8.22 16.84 -5.60
CA ASP A 59 -9.63 17.25 -5.56
C ASP A 59 -10.14 17.61 -6.96
N GLU A 60 -10.04 16.66 -7.89
CA GLU A 60 -10.42 16.81 -9.30
C GLU A 60 -10.91 15.47 -9.86
N LEU A 61 -11.55 15.49 -11.03
CA LEU A 61 -11.81 14.25 -11.77
C LEU A 61 -10.46 13.56 -12.09
N PRO A 62 -10.36 12.21 -11.98
CA PRO A 62 -11.42 11.24 -11.66
C PRO A 62 -11.52 10.86 -10.16
N TYR A 63 -10.82 11.55 -9.27
CA TYR A 63 -10.80 11.23 -7.83
C TYR A 63 -12.13 11.55 -7.15
N CYS A 64 -12.80 12.61 -7.58
CA CYS A 64 -14.12 12.96 -7.11
C CYS A 64 -15.10 12.87 -8.28
N ARG A 65 -16.14 12.04 -8.18
CA ARG A 65 -17.00 11.69 -9.32
C ARG A 65 -18.48 11.65 -8.94
N HIS A 66 -19.32 12.27 -9.78
CA HIS A 66 -20.75 12.03 -9.79
C HIS A 66 -21.08 10.76 -10.57
N GLU A 67 -21.91 9.92 -9.97
CA GLU A 67 -22.49 8.76 -10.63
C GLU A 67 -24.02 8.84 -10.59
N GLU A 68 -24.60 8.82 -11.78
CA GLU A 68 -26.03 8.62 -11.98
C GLU A 68 -26.27 7.13 -12.23
N SER A 69 -26.71 6.41 -11.20
CA SER A 69 -27.07 5.01 -11.37
C SER A 69 -28.48 4.91 -11.94
N LYS A 70 -28.69 4.04 -12.94
CA LYS A 70 -29.96 3.87 -13.66
C LYS A 70 -31.07 3.43 -12.69
N GLY A 71 -31.87 4.39 -12.21
CA GLY A 71 -32.98 4.15 -11.29
C GLY A 71 -32.64 4.29 -9.80
N TYR A 72 -31.41 4.69 -9.45
CA TYR A 72 -30.99 4.96 -8.08
C TYR A 72 -30.66 6.44 -7.86
N ARG A 73 -30.62 6.85 -6.59
CA ARG A 73 -30.24 8.19 -6.14
C ARG A 73 -28.85 8.57 -6.65
N ARG A 74 -28.69 9.83 -7.05
CA ARG A 74 -27.40 10.39 -7.44
C ARG A 74 -26.42 10.26 -6.29
N SER A 75 -25.19 9.89 -6.63
CA SER A 75 -24.13 9.66 -5.66
C SER A 75 -22.87 10.41 -6.07
N TYR A 76 -22.20 10.96 -5.09
CA TYR A 76 -20.89 11.58 -5.22
C TYR A 76 -19.88 10.73 -4.48
N TYR A 77 -18.85 10.29 -5.18
CA TYR A 77 -17.78 9.47 -4.61
C TYR A 77 -16.48 10.25 -4.53
N CYS A 78 -15.73 9.97 -3.47
CA CYS A 78 -14.33 10.37 -3.33
C CYS A 78 -13.46 9.13 -3.28
N HIS A 79 -12.44 9.09 -4.12
CA HIS A 79 -11.52 7.99 -4.29
C HIS A 79 -10.08 8.47 -4.13
N PHE A 80 -9.19 7.63 -3.62
CA PHE A 80 -7.74 7.82 -3.82
C PHE A 80 -7.22 6.80 -4.84
N VAL A 81 -6.06 7.10 -5.40
CA VAL A 81 -5.37 6.23 -6.34
C VAL A 81 -4.20 5.56 -5.64
N VAL A 82 -4.04 4.27 -5.89
CA VAL A 82 -2.82 3.53 -5.55
C VAL A 82 -2.05 3.25 -6.82
N VAL A 83 -0.77 3.61 -6.82
CA VAL A 83 0.15 3.39 -7.94
C VAL A 83 1.31 2.53 -7.47
N ASN A 84 1.76 1.60 -8.33
CA ASN A 84 3.00 0.87 -8.13
C ASN A 84 4.08 1.43 -9.07
N SER A 85 5.03 2.18 -8.49
CA SER A 85 6.22 2.73 -9.16
C SER A 85 7.42 1.77 -9.11
N GLY A 86 7.25 0.58 -8.51
CA GLY A 86 8.28 -0.45 -8.46
C GLY A 86 8.42 -1.22 -9.78
N LEU A 87 9.33 -2.20 -9.77
CA LEU A 87 9.64 -3.03 -10.96
C LEU A 87 8.89 -4.37 -10.97
N SER A 88 8.27 -4.78 -9.85
CA SER A 88 7.45 -5.99 -9.77
C SER A 88 6.05 -5.69 -9.27
N GLN A 89 5.12 -6.63 -9.47
CA GLN A 89 3.74 -6.53 -9.01
C GLN A 89 3.63 -6.57 -7.48
N ALA A 90 2.73 -5.77 -6.93
CA ALA A 90 2.35 -5.86 -5.54
C ALA A 90 1.17 -6.83 -5.41
N ASP A 91 1.39 -7.91 -4.67
CA ASP A 91 0.40 -9.00 -4.51
C ASP A 91 -0.48 -8.77 -3.28
N ASP A 92 -1.75 -9.20 -3.41
CA ASP A 92 -2.76 -9.18 -2.35
C ASP A 92 -2.84 -7.82 -1.64
N CYS A 93 -2.93 -6.73 -2.41
CA CYS A 93 -3.00 -5.39 -1.82
C CYS A 93 -4.35 -5.14 -1.18
N GLU A 94 -4.32 -4.63 0.04
CA GLU A 94 -5.50 -4.38 0.87
C GLU A 94 -5.49 -2.92 1.33
N ALA A 95 -6.55 -2.18 0.99
CA ALA A 95 -6.75 -0.81 1.47
C ALA A 95 -7.57 -0.83 2.76
N VAL A 96 -7.05 -0.18 3.81
CA VAL A 96 -7.62 -0.23 5.16
C VAL A 96 -7.75 1.17 5.74
N LEU A 97 -8.94 1.51 6.23
CA LEU A 97 -9.22 2.68 7.05
C LEU A 97 -8.85 2.37 8.50
N GLU A 98 -7.62 2.71 8.88
CA GLU A 98 -7.02 2.28 10.15
C GLU A 98 -7.46 3.09 11.36
N LYS A 99 -7.61 4.41 11.17
CA LYS A 99 -7.91 5.34 12.25
C LYS A 99 -8.81 6.46 11.76
N ILE A 100 -9.65 6.94 12.67
CA ILE A 100 -10.49 8.11 12.46
C ILE A 100 -10.32 9.04 13.66
N TRP A 101 -10.23 10.33 13.37
CA TRP A 101 -10.35 11.41 14.33
C TRP A 101 -11.48 12.33 13.91
N TRP A 102 -12.16 12.94 14.88
CA TRP A 102 -13.10 14.03 14.63
C TRP A 102 -12.58 15.30 15.30
N ALA A 103 -12.86 16.45 14.68
CA ALA A 103 -12.94 17.70 15.42
C ALA A 103 -14.35 17.76 16.03
N GLY A 104 -14.49 18.20 17.28
CA GLY A 104 -15.81 18.32 17.92
C GLY A 104 -16.78 19.22 17.13
N ASP A 105 -18.04 19.28 17.55
CA ASP A 105 -19.10 20.04 16.85
C ASP A 105 -18.82 21.55 16.71
N GLN A 106 -17.87 22.08 17.48
CA GLN A 106 -17.38 23.44 17.31
C GLN A 106 -16.44 23.51 16.10
N GLU A 107 -16.88 24.21 15.06
CA GLU A 107 -16.16 24.40 13.80
C GLU A 107 -14.73 24.94 13.96
N GLU A 108 -14.46 25.59 15.09
CA GLU A 108 -13.16 26.19 15.46
C GLU A 108 -12.25 25.27 16.30
N SER A 109 -12.73 24.12 16.78
CA SER A 109 -11.89 23.22 17.56
C SER A 109 -10.75 22.66 16.71
N LEU A 110 -9.51 23.00 17.10
CA LEU A 110 -8.28 22.52 16.46
C LEU A 110 -7.83 21.16 17.00
N GLU A 111 -8.48 20.66 18.06
CA GLU A 111 -8.09 19.43 18.73
C GLU A 111 -8.76 18.21 18.08
N TRP A 112 -7.94 17.39 17.42
CA TRP A 112 -8.37 16.11 16.86
C TRP A 112 -8.47 15.05 17.96
N GLN A 113 -9.67 14.53 18.19
CA GLN A 113 -9.88 13.42 19.12
C GLN A 113 -9.94 12.10 18.33
N GLU A 114 -9.07 11.14 18.69
CA GLU A 114 -9.06 9.81 18.06
C GLU A 114 -10.27 9.01 18.54
N HIS A 115 -10.92 8.29 17.62
CA HIS A 115 -12.02 7.42 17.97
C HIS A 115 -11.51 6.22 18.79
N PRO A 116 -11.83 6.13 20.11
CA PRO A 116 -11.11 5.23 21.03
C PRO A 116 -11.30 3.75 20.72
N ASN A 117 -12.43 3.39 20.12
CA ASN A 117 -12.78 2.00 19.79
C ASN A 117 -12.92 1.77 18.27
N TRP A 118 -12.16 2.50 17.45
CA TRP A 118 -12.20 2.29 16.00
C TRP A 118 -11.51 0.97 15.65
N ILE A 119 -12.24 0.06 15.01
CA ILE A 119 -11.69 -1.17 14.45
C ILE A 119 -11.31 -0.86 12.99
N PRO A 120 -10.09 -1.20 12.55
CA PRO A 120 -9.69 -1.03 11.15
C PRO A 120 -10.63 -1.79 10.20
N VAL A 121 -11.04 -1.13 9.12
CA VAL A 121 -11.97 -1.70 8.13
C VAL A 121 -11.42 -1.61 6.71
N ASN A 122 -11.69 -2.64 5.91
CA ASN A 122 -11.34 -2.66 4.50
C ASN A 122 -12.14 -1.63 3.72
N LEU A 123 -11.44 -0.83 2.91
CA LEU A 123 -12.04 0.02 1.91
C LEU A 123 -12.28 -0.76 0.61
N LYS A 124 -13.29 -0.33 -0.15
CA LYS A 124 -13.67 -0.97 -1.41
C LYS A 124 -12.78 -0.49 -2.56
N TRP A 125 -12.30 -1.40 -3.40
CA TRP A 125 -11.66 -1.04 -4.66
C TRP A 125 -12.72 -0.64 -5.69
N SER A 126 -12.52 0.48 -6.37
CA SER A 126 -13.49 0.97 -7.36
C SER A 126 -13.58 0.02 -8.56
N ALA A 127 -14.77 -0.05 -9.18
CA ALA A 127 -15.06 -0.89 -10.34
C ALA A 127 -14.95 -2.41 -10.11
N GLU A 128 -14.88 -2.88 -8.86
CA GLU A 128 -15.09 -4.29 -8.55
C GLU A 128 -16.58 -4.58 -8.36
N GLU A 129 -17.06 -5.59 -9.08
CA GLU A 129 -18.40 -6.16 -8.89
C GLU A 129 -18.56 -6.68 -7.46
N GLU A 130 -19.80 -6.74 -6.97
CA GLU A 130 -20.18 -7.11 -5.61
C GLU A 130 -19.88 -8.57 -5.21
N ASN A 131 -18.86 -9.22 -5.79
CA ASN A 131 -18.36 -10.49 -5.30
C ASN A 131 -17.65 -10.30 -3.95
N LEU A 132 -18.47 -10.33 -2.89
CA LEU A 132 -18.20 -9.95 -1.50
C LEU A 132 -16.92 -10.53 -0.89
N MET A 133 -16.47 -11.72 -1.32
CA MET A 133 -15.33 -12.40 -0.69
C MET A 133 -13.96 -11.95 -1.20
N ARG A 134 -13.85 -11.43 -2.44
CA ARG A 134 -12.55 -11.02 -3.03
C ARG A 134 -12.39 -9.51 -3.20
N ALA A 135 -13.45 -8.74 -2.98
CA ALA A 135 -13.46 -7.28 -3.19
C ALA A 135 -12.51 -6.46 -2.29
N CYS A 136 -11.77 -7.11 -1.38
CA CYS A 136 -10.82 -6.45 -0.47
C CYS A 136 -9.37 -6.48 -0.99
N PHE A 137 -9.04 -7.43 -1.88
CA PHE A 137 -7.66 -7.67 -2.32
C PHE A 137 -7.49 -7.34 -3.79
N LYS A 138 -6.42 -6.61 -4.12
CA LYS A 138 -6.07 -6.24 -5.49
C LYS A 138 -4.61 -6.54 -5.79
N THR A 139 -4.32 -7.15 -6.94
CA THR A 139 -2.94 -7.17 -7.47
C THR A 139 -2.68 -5.88 -8.24
N ILE A 140 -1.63 -5.15 -7.84
CA ILE A 140 -1.25 -3.87 -8.45
C ILE A 140 -0.01 -4.06 -9.30
N TYR A 141 -0.21 -4.09 -10.61
CA TYR A 141 0.87 -4.27 -11.59
C TYR A 141 1.74 -3.00 -11.69
N PRO A 142 3.05 -3.15 -11.96
CA PRO A 142 3.93 -2.01 -12.22
C PRO A 142 3.58 -1.35 -13.57
N GLY A 143 4.21 -0.21 -13.86
CA GLY A 143 4.03 0.52 -15.12
C GLY A 143 3.06 1.69 -15.04
N GLY A 144 2.88 2.29 -13.87
CA GLY A 144 2.12 3.53 -13.70
C GLY A 144 0.60 3.38 -13.81
N ARG A 145 0.08 2.15 -13.79
CA ARG A 145 -1.37 1.91 -13.72
C ARG A 145 -1.94 2.46 -12.42
N ARG A 146 -3.10 3.09 -12.54
CA ARG A 146 -3.82 3.73 -11.42
C ARG A 146 -4.98 2.85 -10.99
N TYR A 147 -4.99 2.45 -9.72
CA TYR A 147 -6.07 1.68 -9.12
C TYR A 147 -6.82 2.56 -8.14
N PHE A 148 -8.11 2.75 -8.36
CA PHE A 148 -8.96 3.59 -7.52
C PHE A 148 -9.51 2.79 -6.35
N CYS A 149 -9.55 3.42 -5.18
CA CYS A 149 -10.15 2.90 -3.97
C CYS A 149 -11.08 3.95 -3.36
N ASP A 150 -12.30 3.53 -3.05
CA ASP A 150 -13.36 4.39 -2.56
C ASP A 150 -13.08 4.77 -1.11
N ILE A 151 -13.01 6.07 -0.82
CA ILE A 151 -12.93 6.59 0.55
C ILE A 151 -14.33 6.69 1.11
N ALA A 152 -15.17 7.42 0.39
CA ALA A 152 -16.49 7.80 0.87
C ALA A 152 -17.44 8.04 -0.29
N ARG A 153 -18.72 7.94 0.04
CA ARG A 153 -19.85 8.23 -0.82
C ARG A 153 -20.81 9.14 -0.08
N VAL A 154 -21.31 10.12 -0.80
CA VAL A 154 -22.48 10.92 -0.42
C VAL A 154 -23.58 10.60 -1.39
N TRP A 155 -24.80 10.40 -0.91
CA TRP A 155 -25.96 10.24 -1.78
C TRP A 155 -27.09 11.18 -1.39
N GLU A 156 -27.92 11.46 -2.40
CA GLU A 156 -29.14 12.24 -2.25
C GLU A 156 -30.18 11.45 -1.43
N LYS A 157 -30.27 11.72 -0.13
CA LYS A 157 -31.33 11.27 0.78
C LYS A 157 -31.77 12.48 1.59
N GLU A 158 -32.97 12.47 2.14
CA GLU A 158 -33.46 13.51 3.08
C GLU A 158 -32.39 13.78 4.15
N GLY A 159 -31.57 14.82 3.97
CA GLY A 159 -30.45 15.17 4.84
C GLY A 159 -29.03 14.80 4.40
N ALA A 160 -28.78 14.38 3.15
CA ALA A 160 -27.46 14.10 2.55
C ALA A 160 -26.48 13.34 3.48
N GLU A 161 -26.45 12.02 3.37
CA GLU A 161 -25.64 11.17 4.25
C GLU A 161 -24.24 10.94 3.67
N PHE A 162 -23.21 11.17 4.48
CA PHE A 162 -21.83 10.79 4.18
C PHE A 162 -21.52 9.42 4.80
N LYS A 163 -21.02 8.49 3.98
CA LYS A 163 -20.64 7.14 4.41
C LYS A 163 -19.26 6.78 3.87
N PHE A 164 -18.42 6.15 4.70
CA PHE A 164 -17.19 5.52 4.22
C PHE A 164 -17.51 4.27 3.39
N GLU A 165 -16.87 4.13 2.23
CA GLU A 165 -17.09 3.00 1.32
C GLU A 165 -16.19 1.81 1.70
N THR A 166 -16.75 0.97 2.56
CA THR A 166 -16.08 -0.20 3.11
C THR A 166 -16.55 -1.47 2.43
N SER A 167 -15.66 -2.45 2.22
CA SER A 167 -16.03 -3.75 1.65
C SER A 167 -16.98 -4.56 2.54
N TRP A 168 -16.99 -4.28 3.84
CA TRP A 168 -17.87 -4.90 4.84
C TRP A 168 -18.52 -3.81 5.70
N THR A 169 -19.82 -3.94 5.95
CA THR A 169 -20.53 -3.04 6.87
C THR A 169 -20.66 -3.73 8.22
N PHE A 170 -19.91 -3.27 9.22
CA PHE A 170 -20.00 -3.79 10.59
C PHE A 170 -21.16 -3.11 11.31
N ILE A 171 -22.13 -3.89 11.81
CA ILE A 171 -23.31 -3.35 12.54
C ILE A 171 -22.87 -2.60 13.80
N SER A 172 -21.79 -3.05 14.45
CA SER A 172 -21.26 -2.45 15.67
C SER A 172 -20.51 -1.13 15.45
N GLN A 173 -20.22 -0.77 14.20
CA GLN A 173 -19.40 0.38 13.86
C GLN A 173 -20.06 1.17 12.74
N SER A 174 -20.76 2.24 13.11
CA SER A 174 -21.37 3.12 12.11
C SER A 174 -20.28 3.64 11.16
N THR A 175 -20.43 3.35 9.87
CA THR A 175 -19.64 3.95 8.77
C THR A 175 -20.21 5.30 8.34
N PHE A 176 -21.38 5.67 8.87
CA PHE A 176 -22.02 6.95 8.64
C PHE A 176 -21.39 8.02 9.50
N ARG A 177 -21.24 9.22 8.94
CA ARG A 177 -20.80 10.39 9.71
C ARG A 177 -21.75 11.54 9.52
N THR A 178 -21.93 12.27 10.62
CA THR A 178 -22.57 13.57 10.64
C THR A 178 -21.68 14.60 9.94
N LYS A 179 -22.29 15.75 9.62
CA LYS A 179 -21.57 16.96 9.22
C LYS A 179 -20.41 17.25 10.18
N GLY A 180 -19.31 17.78 9.66
CA GLY A 180 -18.14 18.15 10.45
C GLY A 180 -16.80 17.89 9.75
N LYS A 181 -15.72 18.11 10.50
CA LYS A 181 -14.34 17.87 10.06
C LYS A 181 -13.88 16.52 10.59
N HIS A 182 -13.54 15.63 9.67
CA HIS A 182 -13.04 14.30 9.94
C HIS A 182 -11.60 14.23 9.48
N LYS A 183 -10.75 13.55 10.24
CA LYS A 183 -9.42 13.16 9.80
C LYS A 183 -9.38 11.65 9.78
N ILE A 184 -8.84 11.08 8.72
CA ILE A 184 -8.74 9.64 8.57
C ILE A 184 -7.31 9.23 8.23
N GLN A 185 -6.94 8.02 8.60
CA GLN A 185 -5.69 7.39 8.19
C GLN A 185 -6.01 6.16 7.36
N VAL A 186 -5.59 6.21 6.10
CA VAL A 186 -5.71 5.08 5.18
C VAL A 186 -4.34 4.47 4.97
N SER A 187 -4.29 3.16 5.03
CA SER A 187 -3.10 2.37 4.76
C SER A 187 -3.35 1.33 3.70
N VAL A 188 -2.36 1.12 2.83
CA VAL A 188 -2.34 0.02 1.87
C VAL A 188 -1.29 -0.99 2.31
N TYR A 189 -1.76 -2.20 2.55
CA TYR A 189 -0.96 -3.38 2.84
C TYR A 189 -0.74 -4.18 1.57
N SER A 190 0.33 -4.97 1.54
CA SER A 190 0.61 -5.93 0.47
C SER A 190 1.52 -7.02 1.03
N LYS A 191 1.39 -8.22 0.46
CA LYS A 191 2.21 -9.38 0.85
C LYS A 191 3.71 -9.18 0.58
N ASN A 192 4.07 -8.40 -0.43
CA ASN A 192 5.46 -8.25 -0.89
C ASN A 192 5.94 -6.78 -0.99
N ALA A 193 5.07 -5.79 -0.84
CA ALA A 193 5.45 -4.37 -0.78
C ALA A 193 5.68 -3.89 0.67
N ALA A 194 6.12 -2.64 0.84
CA ALA A 194 6.09 -1.99 2.15
C ALA A 194 4.70 -1.38 2.38
N LYS A 195 4.24 -1.33 3.64
CA LYS A 195 3.02 -0.60 4.00
C LYS A 195 3.16 0.87 3.62
N VAL A 196 2.13 1.42 2.98
CA VAL A 196 2.03 2.86 2.69
C VAL A 196 0.86 3.43 3.45
N THR A 197 1.05 4.60 4.05
CA THR A 197 0.03 5.27 4.87
C THR A 197 -0.06 6.73 4.46
N LYS A 198 -1.30 7.23 4.30
CA LYS A 198 -1.62 8.65 4.14
C LYS A 198 -2.73 9.03 5.10
N LYS A 199 -2.79 10.32 5.43
CA LYS A 199 -3.88 10.91 6.21
C LYS A 199 -4.67 11.85 5.32
N PHE A 200 -5.97 11.87 5.50
CA PHE A 200 -6.88 12.77 4.80
C PHE A 200 -7.65 13.60 5.83
N ILE A 201 -7.91 14.85 5.48
CA ILE A 201 -8.90 15.69 6.16
C ILE A 201 -10.11 15.76 5.23
N ILE A 202 -11.29 15.48 5.77
CA ILE A 202 -12.56 15.49 5.06
C ILE A 202 -13.45 16.48 5.80
N ASN A 203 -13.84 17.56 5.13
CA ASN A 203 -14.82 18.50 5.66
C ASN A 203 -16.14 18.26 4.93
N TRP A 204 -17.15 17.84 5.69
CA TRP A 204 -18.48 17.57 5.16
C TRP A 204 -19.50 18.55 5.75
N TYR A 205 -20.15 19.34 4.90
CA TYR A 205 -21.07 20.40 5.33
C TYR A 205 -22.55 19.97 5.44
N GLY A 206 -22.89 18.75 5.02
CA GLY A 206 -24.22 18.16 5.25
C GLY A 206 -25.30 18.55 4.23
N ALA A 207 -24.91 18.99 3.03
CA ALA A 207 -25.84 19.29 1.94
C ALA A 207 -25.38 18.57 0.66
N TYR A 208 -26.33 18.16 -0.18
CA TYR A 208 -26.06 17.53 -1.48
C TYR A 208 -26.42 18.51 -2.59
N SER A 209 -25.59 18.58 -3.62
CA SER A 209 -25.83 19.30 -4.87
C SER A 209 -25.67 18.36 -6.07
N ASP A 210 -26.37 18.66 -7.15
CA ASP A 210 -26.22 17.99 -8.43
C ASP A 210 -24.97 18.43 -9.20
N GLY A 211 -24.45 19.63 -8.88
CA GLY A 211 -23.29 20.19 -9.55
C GLY A 211 -21.97 19.63 -8.98
N PRO A 212 -21.04 19.11 -9.80
CA PRO A 212 -19.74 18.62 -9.34
C PRO A 212 -18.92 19.68 -8.61
N GLU A 213 -18.95 20.92 -9.11
CA GLU A 213 -18.23 22.05 -8.53
C GLU A 213 -18.80 22.42 -7.15
N GLU A 214 -20.12 22.47 -7.02
CA GLU A 214 -20.78 22.74 -5.75
C GLU A 214 -20.57 21.59 -4.75
N MET A 215 -20.59 20.33 -5.21
CA MET A 215 -20.26 19.19 -4.36
C MET A 215 -18.82 19.19 -3.85
N GLN A 216 -17.85 19.67 -4.64
CA GLN A 216 -16.46 19.85 -4.16
C GLN A 216 -16.39 20.90 -3.04
N GLU A 217 -17.19 21.95 -3.12
CA GLU A 217 -17.29 22.95 -2.04
C GLU A 217 -17.96 22.38 -0.78
N LEU A 218 -18.97 21.52 -0.94
CA LEU A 218 -19.71 20.88 0.15
C LEU A 218 -18.97 19.69 0.78
N LEU A 219 -18.06 19.05 0.04
CA LEU A 219 -17.23 17.94 0.49
C LEU A 219 -15.77 18.19 0.10
N LYS A 220 -15.02 18.83 1.00
CA LYS A 220 -13.60 19.11 0.78
C LYS A 220 -12.75 17.98 1.32
N VAL A 221 -12.02 17.31 0.44
CA VAL A 221 -11.07 16.27 0.82
C VAL A 221 -9.65 16.76 0.55
N LYS A 222 -8.80 16.74 1.58
CA LYS A 222 -7.41 17.14 1.49
C LYS A 222 -6.51 16.03 2.00
N MET A 223 -5.63 15.54 1.14
CA MET A 223 -4.55 14.65 1.57
C MET A 223 -3.48 15.46 2.31
N LEU A 224 -3.08 14.99 3.49
CA LEU A 224 -1.96 15.56 4.23
C LEU A 224 -0.66 15.00 3.68
N CYS A 225 0.22 15.88 3.20
CA CYS A 225 1.60 15.52 2.92
C CYS A 225 2.22 14.96 4.21
N LYS A 226 3.05 13.92 4.06
CA LYS A 226 3.88 13.49 5.19
C LYS A 226 4.76 14.68 5.57
N ASN A 227 4.62 15.16 6.80
CA ASN A 227 5.73 15.86 7.44
C ASN A 227 6.82 14.79 7.57
N GLN A 228 7.82 14.86 6.69
CA GLN A 228 9.01 14.02 6.77
C GLN A 228 9.73 14.27 8.09
#